data_AF-A0A8H5ETY6-F1
#
_entry.id   AF-A0A8H5ETY6-F1
#
_cell.length_a   1.000
_cell.length_b   1.000
_cell.length_c   1.000
_cell.angle_alpha   90.00
_cell.angle_beta   90.00
_cell.angle_gamma   90.00
#
_symmetry.space_group_name_H-M   'P 1'
#
loop_
_entity.id
_entity.type
_entity.pdbx_description
1 polymer ?
#
loop_
_entity_poly.entity_id
_entity_poly.type
_entity_poly.pdbx_seq_one_letter_code
_entity_poly.pdbx_strand_id
1 'polypeptide(L)'
;MIMPCSYHRIVNMSSVRYGHNVNRLKPIFDFAVQSFATTIRPNAQNFDLIQKTRKELSTFLQVVNKGRNVDNIIYTGTHIRRGDRKTLSYSFQDRRVPIADYLKGVATTWSHLHSGALASITPVVYLATDSPDARHQFSQQYQELYQGETFSLYDTTDPTLRALASPAEYDQSTFDAQFDLQSRIRATRGMIVDLALVSGLWLTGNDITPESTVCAMSSSVCRLSAVGLGWERSFGKVDEMGYIDEKTRHWVEVDEKGQVEPVWQAFQLF
;
A
#
# COMPACT_ATOMS: atom_id res chain seq x y z
N MET A 1 43.39 4.37 -6.95
CA MET A 1 42.92 3.42 -5.93
C MET A 1 41.47 3.08 -6.27
N ILE A 2 41.28 2.02 -7.05
CA ILE A 2 39.98 1.62 -7.61
C ILE A 2 39.38 0.61 -6.62
N MET A 3 38.25 0.96 -6.00
CA MET A 3 37.51 0.03 -5.17
C MET A 3 36.98 -1.13 -6.04
N PRO A 4 37.08 -2.39 -5.59
CA PRO A 4 36.54 -3.51 -6.33
C PRO A 4 35.01 -3.53 -6.22
N CYS A 5 34.33 -3.62 -7.37
CA CYS A 5 32.92 -3.99 -7.44
C CYS A 5 32.71 -5.30 -6.70
N SER A 6 31.90 -5.25 -5.64
CA SER A 6 31.49 -6.44 -4.89
C SER A 6 30.60 -7.30 -5.78
N TYR A 7 31.09 -8.52 -6.07
CA TYR A 7 30.38 -9.59 -6.76
C TYR A 7 28.97 -9.77 -6.14
N HIS A 8 27.93 -9.32 -6.83
CA HIS A 8 26.58 -9.73 -6.52
C HIS A 8 26.49 -11.24 -6.79
N ARG A 9 26.14 -12.02 -5.77
CA ARG A 9 25.77 -13.43 -5.93
C ARG A 9 24.71 -13.50 -7.02
N ILE A 10 25.02 -14.18 -8.12
CA ILE A 10 24.02 -14.72 -9.02
C ILE A 10 23.15 -15.63 -8.14
N VAL A 11 21.91 -15.21 -7.91
CA VAL A 11 20.90 -16.00 -7.21
C VAL A 11 20.81 -17.36 -7.89
N ASN A 12 20.77 -18.42 -7.09
CA ASN A 12 20.77 -19.81 -7.56
C ASN A 12 19.59 -20.02 -8.54
N MET A 13 19.84 -19.88 -9.85
CA MET A 13 18.82 -19.89 -10.92
C MET A 13 18.06 -21.22 -11.04
N SER A 14 18.46 -22.25 -10.31
CA SER A 14 17.81 -23.55 -10.25
C SER A 14 16.45 -23.49 -9.55
N SER A 15 16.31 -22.80 -8.41
CA SER A 15 15.01 -22.67 -7.73
C SER A 15 13.99 -21.83 -8.52
N VAL A 16 14.47 -20.89 -9.34
CA VAL A 16 13.66 -20.03 -10.21
C VAL A 16 13.09 -20.80 -11.40
N ARG A 17 13.87 -21.75 -11.95
CA ARG A 17 13.47 -22.55 -13.13
C ARG A 17 12.43 -23.63 -12.82
N TYR A 18 12.37 -24.09 -11.56
CA TYR A 18 11.43 -25.14 -11.13
C TYR A 18 10.34 -24.64 -10.18
N GLY A 19 10.38 -23.39 -9.72
CA GLY A 19 9.27 -22.81 -8.95
C GLY A 19 7.98 -22.82 -9.76
N HIS A 20 6.83 -22.91 -9.09
CA HIS A 20 5.51 -22.80 -9.70
C HIS A 20 4.84 -21.48 -9.28
N ASN A 21 3.98 -20.93 -10.13
CA ASN A 21 3.14 -19.77 -9.83
C ASN A 21 3.92 -18.62 -9.16
N VAL A 22 3.48 -18.12 -7.99
CA VAL A 22 4.15 -17.00 -7.32
C VAL A 22 5.57 -17.33 -6.87
N ASN A 23 5.92 -18.59 -6.57
CA ASN A 23 7.28 -18.95 -6.14
C ASN A 23 8.36 -18.56 -7.16
N ARG A 24 8.01 -18.49 -8.46
CA ARG A 24 8.91 -18.00 -9.52
C ARG A 24 9.30 -16.53 -9.34
N LEU A 25 8.46 -15.75 -8.66
CA LEU A 25 8.63 -14.32 -8.45
C LEU A 25 9.41 -13.99 -7.19
N LYS A 26 9.61 -14.95 -6.28
CA LYS A 26 10.32 -14.73 -5.01
C LYS A 26 11.71 -14.07 -5.17
N PRO A 27 12.57 -14.47 -6.11
CA PRO A 27 13.86 -13.80 -6.32
C PRO A 27 13.72 -12.33 -6.73
N ILE A 28 12.74 -12.02 -7.58
CA ILE A 28 12.48 -10.65 -8.04
C ILE A 28 11.95 -9.81 -6.87
N PHE A 29 11.08 -10.41 -6.05
CA PHE A 29 10.57 -9.80 -4.84
C PHE A 29 11.70 -9.50 -3.84
N ASP A 30 12.55 -10.49 -3.54
CA ASP A 30 13.68 -10.34 -2.61
C ASP A 30 14.65 -9.24 -3.10
N PHE A 31 14.89 -9.18 -4.42
CA PHE A 31 15.68 -8.11 -5.02
C PHE A 31 15.03 -6.73 -4.91
N ALA A 32 13.70 -6.64 -5.07
CA ALA A 32 12.96 -5.40 -4.89
C ALA A 32 13.03 -4.92 -3.44
N VAL A 33 12.84 -5.82 -2.46
CA VAL A 33 13.00 -5.51 -1.02
C VAL A 33 14.39 -4.92 -0.76
N GLN A 34 15.44 -5.58 -1.24
CA GLN A 34 16.82 -5.08 -1.09
C GLN A 34 16.98 -3.71 -1.75
N SER A 35 16.43 -3.52 -2.95
CA SER A 35 16.53 -2.26 -3.69
C SER A 35 15.88 -1.10 -2.94
N PHE A 36 14.70 -1.28 -2.34
CA PHE A 36 14.05 -0.24 -1.52
C PHE A 36 14.76 0.00 -0.18
N ALA A 37 15.42 -1.01 0.37
CA ALA A 37 16.20 -0.86 1.60
C ALA A 37 17.50 -0.06 1.37
N THR A 38 18.20 -0.31 0.26
CA THR A 38 19.57 0.19 0.07
C THR A 38 19.70 1.30 -0.97
N THR A 39 18.90 1.28 -2.03
CA THR A 39 19.15 2.07 -3.24
C THR A 39 18.05 3.10 -3.48
N ILE A 40 16.79 2.68 -3.46
CA ILE A 40 15.62 3.53 -3.68
C ILE A 40 15.18 4.07 -2.33
N ARG A 41 15.88 5.10 -1.84
CA ARG A 41 15.63 5.73 -0.54
C ARG A 41 15.07 7.15 -0.71
N PRO A 42 14.09 7.56 0.10
CA PRO A 42 13.66 8.95 0.12
C PRO A 42 14.81 9.85 0.53
N ASN A 43 14.85 11.07 -0.01
CA ASN A 43 15.75 12.09 0.52
C ASN A 43 15.33 12.51 1.94
N ALA A 44 16.18 13.26 2.64
CA ALA A 44 15.93 13.66 4.02
C ALA A 44 14.59 14.38 4.22
N GLN A 45 14.18 15.21 3.26
CA GLN A 45 12.91 15.94 3.33
C GLN A 45 11.71 14.99 3.25
N ASN A 46 11.68 14.09 2.27
CA ASN A 46 10.58 13.13 2.13
C ASN A 46 10.56 12.14 3.29
N PHE A 47 11.73 11.79 3.81
CA PHE A 47 11.85 10.95 5.00
C PHE A 47 11.24 11.63 6.23
N ASP A 48 11.53 12.92 6.46
CA ASP A 48 10.90 13.71 7.54
C ASP A 48 9.37 13.78 7.40
N LEU A 49 8.86 13.95 6.18
CA LEU A 49 7.41 13.95 5.92
C LEU A 49 6.78 12.58 6.25
N ILE A 50 7.43 11.47 5.85
CA ILE A 50 6.97 10.11 6.20
C ILE A 50 6.91 9.94 7.72
N GLN A 51 7.95 10.36 8.44
CA GLN A 51 8.04 10.23 9.89
C GLN A 51 6.97 11.07 10.61
N LYS A 52 6.73 12.31 10.14
CA LYS A 52 5.66 13.16 10.66
C LYS A 52 4.28 12.52 10.45
N THR A 53 3.99 12.00 9.26
CA THR A 53 2.71 11.33 8.99
C THR A 53 2.54 10.09 9.85
N ARG A 54 3.58 9.26 10.03
CA ARG A 54 3.54 8.09 10.94
C ARG A 54 3.24 8.51 12.38
N LYS A 55 3.82 9.60 12.86
CA LYS A 55 3.58 10.12 14.21
C LYS A 55 2.13 10.60 14.39
N GLU A 56 1.58 11.32 13.41
CA GLU A 56 0.17 11.74 13.44
C GLU A 56 -0.78 10.54 13.40
N LEU A 57 -0.53 9.59 12.49
CA LEU A 57 -1.32 8.37 12.40
C LEU A 57 -1.25 7.54 13.70
N SER A 58 -0.07 7.42 14.31
CA SER A 58 0.10 6.72 15.60
C SER A 58 -0.72 7.39 16.71
N THR A 59 -0.70 8.73 16.76
CA THR A 59 -1.52 9.50 17.70
C THR A 59 -3.01 9.28 17.44
N PHE A 60 -3.44 9.30 16.18
CA PHE A 60 -4.82 9.04 15.79
C PHE A 60 -5.28 7.63 16.22
N LEU A 61 -4.45 6.62 15.98
CA LEU A 61 -4.74 5.23 16.34
C LEU A 61 -4.93 5.06 17.86
N GLN A 62 -4.11 5.74 18.67
CA GLN A 62 -4.24 5.74 20.12
C GLN A 62 -5.54 6.42 20.60
N VAL A 63 -5.93 7.54 19.97
CA VAL A 63 -7.17 8.26 20.30
C VAL A 63 -8.40 7.41 19.97
N VAL A 64 -8.47 6.88 18.74
CA VAL A 64 -9.58 6.04 18.28
C VAL A 64 -9.77 4.83 19.18
N ASN A 65 -8.67 4.19 19.56
CA ASN A 65 -8.71 2.99 20.40
C ASN A 65 -8.58 3.27 21.91
N LYS A 66 -8.81 4.51 22.35
CA LYS A 66 -8.85 4.95 23.77
C LYS A 66 -7.64 4.50 24.59
N GLY A 67 -6.47 4.44 23.98
CA GLY A 67 -5.25 3.96 24.64
C GLY A 67 -5.33 2.53 25.17
N ARG A 68 -6.23 1.68 24.61
CA ARG A 68 -6.15 0.24 24.88
C ARG A 68 -4.72 -0.21 24.56
N ASN A 69 -4.09 -0.86 25.53
CA ASN A 69 -2.71 -1.30 25.43
C ASN A 69 -2.68 -2.53 24.51
N VAL A 70 -2.86 -2.29 23.21
CA VAL A 70 -2.63 -3.28 22.17
C VAL A 70 -1.12 -3.24 21.96
N ASP A 71 -0.44 -4.35 22.24
CA ASP A 71 1.03 -4.44 22.15
C ASP A 71 1.56 -4.02 20.76
N ASN A 72 0.70 -3.95 19.75
CA ASN A 72 0.98 -3.36 18.44
C ASN A 72 -0.15 -2.42 17.99
N ILE A 73 0.23 -1.19 17.63
CA ILE A 73 -0.64 -0.25 16.91
C ILE A 73 -0.76 -0.74 15.46
N ILE A 74 -1.97 -1.16 15.06
CA ILE A 74 -2.25 -1.79 13.77
C ILE A 74 -3.26 -0.98 12.96
N TYR A 75 -3.12 -1.00 11.64
CA TYR A 75 -4.05 -0.38 10.69
C TYR A 75 -4.00 -1.09 9.34
N THR A 76 -5.02 -0.93 8.51
CA THR A 76 -5.01 -1.40 7.11
C THR A 76 -4.60 -0.25 6.19
N GLY A 77 -3.59 -0.44 5.36
CA GLY A 77 -3.29 0.47 4.26
C GLY A 77 -4.26 0.24 3.11
N THR A 78 -4.90 1.27 2.58
CA THR A 78 -5.79 1.16 1.41
C THR A 78 -5.36 2.16 0.36
N HIS A 79 -5.21 1.70 -0.89
CA HIS A 79 -4.90 2.58 -2.01
C HIS A 79 -5.95 2.51 -3.11
N ILE A 80 -6.60 3.64 -3.38
CA ILE A 80 -7.62 3.78 -4.42
C ILE A 80 -7.09 4.68 -5.52
N ARG A 81 -6.93 4.12 -6.72
CA ARG A 81 -6.52 4.86 -7.91
C ARG A 81 -7.74 5.11 -8.81
N ARG A 82 -8.00 6.37 -9.15
CA ARG A 82 -9.06 6.77 -10.10
C ARG A 82 -8.44 7.26 -11.41
N GLY A 83 -8.44 8.57 -11.65
CA GLY A 83 -7.80 9.26 -12.77
C GLY A 83 -7.82 8.49 -14.10
N ASP A 84 -6.68 8.46 -14.80
CA ASP A 84 -6.53 7.82 -16.12
C ASP A 84 -6.34 6.29 -16.07
N ARG A 85 -6.10 5.69 -14.90
CA ARG A 85 -5.82 4.25 -14.81
C ARG A 85 -7.10 3.43 -14.76
N LYS A 86 -7.17 2.47 -15.68
CA LYS A 86 -8.26 1.51 -15.79
C LYS A 86 -7.91 0.24 -15.04
N THR A 87 -8.94 -0.41 -14.49
CA THR A 87 -8.87 -1.76 -13.94
C THR A 87 -8.24 -2.74 -14.92
N LEU A 88 -7.56 -3.76 -14.41
CA LEU A 88 -7.17 -4.90 -15.23
C LEU A 88 -8.41 -5.69 -15.65
N SER A 89 -9.34 -5.87 -14.71
CA SER A 89 -10.56 -6.62 -14.97
C SER A 89 -11.50 -5.86 -15.89
N TYR A 90 -12.06 -6.59 -16.86
CA TYR A 90 -13.11 -6.12 -17.77
C TYR A 90 -14.51 -6.22 -17.14
N SER A 91 -14.65 -6.79 -15.93
CA SER A 91 -15.95 -6.97 -15.29
C SER A 91 -16.58 -5.66 -14.81
N PHE A 92 -15.79 -4.59 -14.69
CA PHE A 92 -16.27 -3.28 -14.24
C PHE A 92 -16.69 -2.42 -15.44
N GLN A 93 -17.96 -2.00 -15.47
CA GLN A 93 -18.57 -1.29 -16.61
C GLN A 93 -17.83 0.00 -16.99
N ASP A 94 -17.38 0.76 -16.00
CA ASP A 94 -16.64 2.01 -16.17
C ASP A 94 -15.11 1.84 -16.09
N ARG A 95 -14.64 0.58 -16.05
CA ARG A 95 -13.23 0.23 -15.88
C ARG A 95 -12.60 0.81 -14.60
N ARG A 96 -13.41 0.94 -13.55
CA ARG A 96 -12.99 1.40 -12.22
C ARG A 96 -13.48 0.41 -11.16
N VAL A 97 -12.65 0.08 -10.18
CA VAL A 97 -13.10 -0.77 -9.06
C VAL A 97 -14.07 0.04 -8.18
N PRO A 98 -15.31 -0.41 -7.94
CA PRO A 98 -16.25 0.26 -7.05
C PRO A 98 -15.70 0.44 -5.63
N ILE A 99 -16.06 1.54 -4.95
CA ILE A 99 -15.70 1.75 -3.53
C ILE A 99 -16.13 0.57 -2.65
N ALA A 100 -17.29 -0.01 -2.94
CA ALA A 100 -17.83 -1.16 -2.23
C ALA A 100 -16.90 -2.39 -2.23
N ASP A 101 -16.15 -2.64 -3.33
CA ASP A 101 -15.21 -3.75 -3.39
C ASP A 101 -13.98 -3.50 -2.49
N TYR A 102 -13.48 -2.26 -2.40
CA TYR A 102 -12.42 -1.90 -1.44
C TYR A 102 -12.91 -2.04 0.01
N LEU A 103 -14.10 -1.52 0.32
CA LEU A 103 -14.69 -1.61 1.66
C LEU A 103 -14.87 -3.07 2.09
N LYS A 104 -15.41 -3.91 1.19
CA LYS A 104 -15.53 -5.35 1.42
C LYS A 104 -14.17 -6.00 1.63
N GLY A 105 -13.17 -5.64 0.82
CA GLY A 105 -11.79 -6.12 0.97
C GLY A 105 -11.22 -5.80 2.35
N VAL A 106 -11.34 -4.56 2.80
CA VAL A 106 -10.91 -4.11 4.13
C VAL A 106 -11.65 -4.87 5.23
N ALA A 107 -12.99 -4.88 5.20
CA ALA A 107 -13.79 -5.50 6.25
C ALA A 107 -13.56 -7.01 6.37
N THR A 108 -13.42 -7.71 5.23
CA THR A 108 -13.15 -9.15 5.20
C THR A 108 -11.76 -9.44 5.76
N THR A 109 -10.75 -8.65 5.34
CA THR A 109 -9.36 -8.80 5.82
C THR A 109 -9.28 -8.53 7.31
N TRP A 110 -9.90 -7.45 7.79
CA TRP A 110 -9.93 -7.12 9.22
C TRP A 110 -10.58 -8.24 10.04
N SER A 111 -11.73 -8.73 9.61
CA SER A 111 -12.46 -9.81 10.31
C SER A 111 -11.68 -11.12 10.33
N HIS A 112 -10.88 -11.38 9.30
CA HIS A 112 -10.02 -12.56 9.25
C HIS A 112 -8.88 -12.46 10.26
N LEU A 113 -8.12 -11.35 10.20
CA LEU A 113 -6.89 -11.19 10.96
C LEU A 113 -7.16 -10.96 12.46
N HIS A 114 -8.31 -10.39 12.80
CA HIS A 114 -8.65 -9.99 14.16
C HIS A 114 -9.79 -10.83 14.72
N SER A 115 -9.43 -11.77 15.59
CA SER A 115 -10.38 -12.52 16.43
C SER A 115 -10.11 -12.27 17.91
N GLY A 116 -11.06 -12.63 18.78
CA GLY A 116 -10.91 -12.49 20.22
C GLY A 116 -10.77 -11.03 20.68
N ALA A 117 -9.75 -10.71 21.46
CA ALA A 117 -9.56 -9.38 22.03
C ALA A 117 -9.40 -8.27 20.97
N LEU A 118 -8.79 -8.59 19.82
CA LEU A 118 -8.57 -7.63 18.74
C LEU A 118 -9.86 -7.30 17.98
N ALA A 119 -10.89 -8.15 18.05
CA ALA A 119 -12.20 -7.87 17.44
C ALA A 119 -12.93 -6.69 18.10
N SER A 120 -12.49 -6.28 19.30
CA SER A 120 -13.08 -5.16 20.05
C SER A 120 -12.45 -3.80 19.71
N ILE A 121 -11.36 -3.79 18.94
CA ILE A 121 -10.62 -2.60 18.50
C ILE A 121 -11.37 -1.98 17.31
N THR A 122 -11.45 -0.65 17.29
CA THR A 122 -12.03 0.06 16.15
C THR A 122 -11.08 -0.07 14.96
N PRO A 123 -11.54 -0.62 13.82
CA PRO A 123 -10.69 -0.81 12.67
C PRO A 123 -10.33 0.54 12.05
N VAL A 124 -9.04 0.73 11.75
CA VAL A 124 -8.53 1.97 11.17
C VAL A 124 -7.87 1.70 9.83
N VAL A 125 -8.22 2.54 8.84
CA VAL A 125 -7.64 2.51 7.51
C VAL A 125 -6.79 3.75 7.26
N TYR A 126 -5.53 3.57 6.86
CA TYR A 126 -4.80 4.63 6.18
C TYR A 126 -5.20 4.64 4.70
N LEU A 127 -5.91 5.68 4.26
CA LEU A 127 -6.44 5.78 2.91
C LEU A 127 -5.58 6.70 2.03
N ALA A 128 -4.89 6.11 1.06
CA ALA A 128 -4.23 6.85 -0.01
C ALA A 128 -5.12 6.86 -1.26
N THR A 129 -5.37 8.03 -1.82
CA THR A 129 -6.07 8.13 -3.11
C THR A 129 -5.73 9.43 -3.81
N ASP A 130 -5.77 9.38 -5.14
CA ASP A 130 -5.67 10.57 -5.98
C ASP A 130 -7.00 11.32 -6.13
N SER A 131 -8.12 10.78 -5.62
CA SER A 131 -9.46 11.34 -5.83
C SER A 131 -10.10 11.80 -4.50
N PRO A 132 -10.28 13.12 -4.29
CA PRO A 132 -10.98 13.65 -3.13
C PRO A 132 -12.40 13.06 -2.96
N ASP A 133 -13.12 12.86 -4.06
CA ASP A 133 -14.46 12.27 -4.05
C ASP A 133 -14.44 10.82 -3.59
N ALA A 134 -13.50 10.02 -4.12
CA ALA A 134 -13.34 8.62 -3.70
C ALA A 134 -13.02 8.52 -2.20
N ARG A 135 -12.22 9.46 -1.70
CA ARG A 135 -11.89 9.55 -0.27
C ARG A 135 -13.12 9.87 0.58
N HIS A 136 -13.90 10.89 0.22
CA HIS A 136 -15.12 11.24 0.95
C HIS A 136 -16.11 10.07 0.96
N GLN A 137 -16.34 9.46 -0.21
CA GLN A 137 -17.25 8.33 -0.36
C GLN A 137 -16.79 7.12 0.46
N PHE A 138 -15.50 6.75 0.39
CA PHE A 138 -14.96 5.64 1.16
C PHE A 138 -15.11 5.88 2.66
N SER A 139 -14.68 7.05 3.15
CA SER A 139 -14.66 7.37 4.58
C SER A 139 -16.07 7.34 5.18
N GLN A 140 -17.02 7.96 4.49
CA GLN A 140 -18.43 7.97 4.90
C GLN A 140 -19.00 6.55 4.97
N GLN A 141 -18.89 5.79 3.88
CA GLN A 141 -19.47 4.45 3.82
C GLN A 141 -18.77 3.48 4.78
N TYR A 142 -17.47 3.64 5.03
CA TYR A 142 -16.74 2.80 5.97
C TYR A 142 -17.22 3.00 7.41
N GLN A 143 -17.44 4.25 7.80
CA GLN A 143 -18.00 4.58 9.11
C GLN A 143 -19.43 4.07 9.25
N GLU A 144 -20.28 4.27 8.24
CA GLU A 144 -21.69 3.84 8.25
C GLU A 144 -21.86 2.31 8.30
N LEU A 145 -21.08 1.57 7.50
CA LEU A 145 -21.26 0.13 7.34
C LEU A 145 -20.46 -0.71 8.33
N TYR A 146 -19.28 -0.24 8.73
CA TYR A 146 -18.32 -1.04 9.50
C TYR A 146 -17.87 -0.39 10.80
N GLN A 147 -18.37 0.81 11.13
CA GLN A 147 -17.97 1.58 12.32
C GLN A 147 -16.44 1.76 12.41
N GLY A 148 -15.79 1.79 11.26
CA GLY A 148 -14.35 1.99 11.15
C GLY A 148 -14.00 3.45 10.94
N GLU A 149 -12.75 3.76 11.21
CA GLU A 149 -12.21 5.11 11.09
C GLU A 149 -11.16 5.18 9.97
N THR A 150 -11.03 6.33 9.34
CA THR A 150 -10.08 6.55 8.25
C THR A 150 -9.12 7.68 8.59
N PHE A 151 -7.86 7.52 8.19
CA PHE A 151 -6.85 8.56 8.26
C PHE A 151 -6.13 8.68 6.93
N SER A 152 -5.72 9.87 6.55
CA SER A 152 -4.99 10.13 5.30
C SER A 152 -4.31 11.50 5.35
N LEU A 153 -3.58 11.87 4.31
CA LEU A 153 -2.98 13.20 4.21
C LEU A 153 -3.97 14.36 4.37
N TYR A 154 -5.22 14.24 3.90
CA TYR A 154 -6.17 15.36 4.07
C TYR A 154 -6.70 15.50 5.52
N ASP A 155 -6.58 14.46 6.35
CA ASP A 155 -7.00 14.48 7.77
C ASP A 155 -5.92 15.05 8.70
N THR A 156 -4.70 15.21 8.19
CA THR A 156 -3.56 15.62 9.00
C THR A 156 -3.79 16.99 9.64
N THR A 157 -3.36 17.12 10.88
CA THR A 157 -3.40 18.39 11.61
C THR A 157 -2.30 19.34 11.14
N ASP A 158 -1.14 18.82 10.75
CA ASP A 158 -0.04 19.61 10.17
C ASP A 158 -0.42 20.15 8.77
N PRO A 159 -0.49 21.49 8.58
CA PRO A 159 -0.80 22.09 7.28
C PRO A 159 0.19 21.70 6.17
N THR A 160 1.44 21.40 6.53
CA THR A 160 2.49 21.00 5.57
C THR A 160 2.25 19.61 5.01
N LEU A 161 1.72 18.68 5.81
CA LEU A 161 1.31 17.35 5.36
C LEU A 161 0.01 17.42 4.55
N ARG A 162 -0.95 18.23 5.01
CA ARG A 162 -2.23 18.42 4.32
C ARG A 162 -2.06 18.99 2.93
N ALA A 163 -1.08 19.88 2.75
CA ALA A 163 -0.73 20.45 1.44
C ALA A 163 -0.14 19.42 0.45
N LEU A 164 0.20 18.20 0.90
CA LEU A 164 0.65 17.10 0.04
C LEU A 164 -0.49 16.25 -0.51
N ALA A 165 -1.69 16.38 0.06
CA ALA A 165 -2.85 15.63 -0.39
C ALA A 165 -3.15 15.91 -1.87
N SER A 166 -3.62 14.89 -2.60
CA SER A 166 -3.82 15.01 -4.05
C SER A 166 -4.85 16.10 -4.37
N PRO A 167 -4.54 17.10 -5.21
CA PRO A 167 -5.46 18.17 -5.53
C PRO A 167 -6.58 17.72 -6.50
N ALA A 168 -6.34 16.68 -7.30
CA ALA A 168 -7.28 16.11 -8.26
C ALA A 168 -6.83 14.70 -8.67
N GLU A 169 -7.70 13.98 -9.38
CA GLU A 169 -7.36 12.67 -9.93
C GLU A 169 -6.15 12.74 -10.86
N TYR A 170 -5.24 11.76 -10.78
CA TYR A 170 -4.02 11.77 -11.58
C TYR A 170 -4.28 11.28 -13.01
N ASP A 171 -3.95 12.12 -13.99
CA ASP A 171 -3.91 11.78 -15.41
C ASP A 171 -2.49 12.01 -15.94
N GLN A 172 -1.81 10.92 -16.32
CA GLN A 172 -0.42 10.97 -16.77
C GLN A 172 -0.24 11.84 -18.01
N SER A 173 -1.23 11.87 -18.89
CA SER A 173 -1.15 12.54 -20.19
C SER A 173 -1.26 14.07 -20.07
N THR A 174 -1.90 14.55 -19.01
CA THR A 174 -2.16 15.97 -18.77
C THR A 174 -1.43 16.53 -17.56
N PHE A 175 -0.79 15.69 -16.73
CA PHE A 175 -0.15 16.10 -15.48
C PHE A 175 0.76 17.33 -15.59
N ASP A 176 1.60 17.38 -16.63
CA ASP A 176 2.55 18.48 -16.86
C ASP A 176 1.87 19.77 -17.35
N ALA A 177 0.73 19.65 -18.03
CA ALA A 177 -0.05 20.77 -18.52
C ALA A 177 -1.03 21.31 -17.45
N GLN A 178 -1.55 20.42 -16.60
CA GLN A 178 -2.54 20.75 -15.56
C GLN A 178 -1.90 21.42 -14.35
N PHE A 179 -0.65 21.08 -14.00
CA PHE A 179 -0.02 21.51 -12.77
C PHE A 179 1.32 22.22 -13.01
N ASP A 180 1.50 23.35 -12.32
CA ASP A 180 2.81 24.00 -12.23
C ASP A 180 3.85 23.08 -11.55
N LEU A 181 5.14 23.41 -11.70
CA LEU A 181 6.23 22.61 -11.17
C LEU A 181 6.13 22.37 -9.65
N GLN A 182 5.73 23.37 -8.86
CA GLN A 182 5.63 23.22 -7.41
C GLN A 182 4.45 22.32 -7.03
N SER A 183 3.34 22.42 -7.75
CA SER A 183 2.19 21.54 -7.58
C SER A 183 2.53 20.08 -7.93
N ARG A 184 3.28 19.84 -9.02
CA ARG A 184 3.78 18.50 -9.36
C ARG A 184 4.75 17.93 -8.34
N ILE A 185 5.66 18.76 -7.82
CA ILE A 185 6.59 18.36 -6.75
C ILE A 185 5.80 17.98 -5.50
N ARG A 186 4.81 18.79 -5.08
CA ARG A 186 3.95 18.48 -3.92
C ARG A 186 3.17 17.19 -4.09
N ALA A 187 2.50 17.01 -5.24
CA ALA A 187 1.75 15.78 -5.53
C ALA A 187 2.66 14.54 -5.53
N THR A 188 3.84 14.63 -6.13
CA THR A 188 4.83 13.55 -6.11
C THR A 188 5.31 13.24 -4.69
N ARG A 189 5.55 14.27 -3.87
CA ARG A 189 5.91 14.07 -2.45
C ARG A 189 4.79 13.40 -1.67
N GLY A 190 3.53 13.82 -1.89
CA GLY A 190 2.35 13.18 -1.31
C GLY A 190 2.28 11.70 -1.64
N MET A 191 2.46 11.34 -2.91
CA MET A 191 2.49 9.93 -3.33
C MET A 191 3.62 9.13 -2.68
N ILE A 192 4.79 9.72 -2.45
CA ILE A 192 5.89 9.05 -1.75
C ILE A 192 5.50 8.76 -0.30
N VAL A 193 4.86 9.72 0.38
CA VAL A 193 4.35 9.55 1.75
C VAL A 193 3.25 8.48 1.79
N ASP A 194 2.26 8.59 0.92
CA ASP A 194 1.18 7.62 0.79
C ASP A 194 1.68 6.21 0.51
N LEU A 195 2.65 6.06 -0.39
CA LEU A 195 3.29 4.77 -0.65
C LEU A 195 3.92 4.22 0.63
N ALA A 196 4.68 5.02 1.38
CA ALA A 196 5.34 4.58 2.61
C ALA A 196 4.35 4.10 3.68
N LEU A 197 3.20 4.78 3.83
CA LEU A 197 2.19 4.46 4.83
C LEU A 197 1.31 3.29 4.42
N VAL A 198 0.97 3.15 3.13
CA VAL A 198 0.19 2.02 2.62
C VAL A 198 1.00 0.72 2.58
N SER A 199 2.30 0.81 2.27
CA SER A 199 3.16 -0.36 2.08
C SER A 199 3.98 -0.76 3.30
N GLY A 200 4.29 0.18 4.20
CA GLY A 200 5.30 -0.04 5.23
C GLY A 200 6.74 0.06 4.72
N LEU A 201 6.99 0.69 3.57
CA LEU A 201 8.36 0.93 3.08
C LEU A 201 9.12 1.96 3.94
N TRP A 202 10.45 1.84 3.97
CA TRP A 202 11.38 2.77 4.63
C TRP A 202 11.12 2.97 6.14
N LEU A 203 10.99 1.86 6.87
CA LEU A 203 10.83 1.88 8.33
C LEU A 203 12.15 2.19 9.05
N THR A 204 12.01 2.82 10.21
CA THR A 204 13.09 3.01 11.18
C THR A 204 12.64 2.71 12.59
N GLY A 205 13.44 1.95 13.35
CA GLY A 205 13.18 1.69 14.77
C GLY A 205 11.80 1.11 15.04
N ASN A 206 10.97 1.85 15.80
CA ASN A 206 9.64 1.45 16.25
C ASN A 206 8.51 2.10 15.43
N ASP A 207 8.75 2.36 14.14
CA ASP A 207 7.74 2.89 13.24
C ASP A 207 6.51 1.98 13.18
N ILE A 208 5.32 2.59 13.16
CA ILE A 208 4.08 1.86 12.88
C ILE A 208 4.07 1.39 11.41
N THR A 209 3.50 0.20 11.19
CA THR A 209 3.41 -0.42 9.86
C THR A 209 1.97 -0.83 9.58
N PRO A 210 1.52 -0.81 8.31
CA PRO A 210 0.23 -1.38 7.97
C PRO A 210 0.27 -2.87 8.31
N GLU A 211 -0.79 -3.40 8.92
CA GLU A 211 -0.95 -4.82 9.16
C GLU A 211 -1.31 -5.56 7.87
N SER A 212 -2.13 -4.92 7.04
CA SER A 212 -2.59 -5.41 5.75
C SER A 212 -2.69 -4.27 4.74
N THR A 213 -2.73 -4.60 3.46
CA THR A 213 -2.96 -3.65 2.38
C THR A 213 -4.08 -4.11 1.46
N VAL A 214 -5.03 -3.22 1.16
CA VAL A 214 -6.11 -3.44 0.20
C VAL A 214 -5.99 -2.46 -0.97
N CYS A 215 -5.91 -2.96 -2.20
CA CYS A 215 -5.66 -2.11 -3.36
C CYS A 215 -6.06 -2.77 -4.69
N ALA A 216 -5.95 -2.06 -5.81
CA ALA A 216 -6.19 -2.61 -7.15
C ALA A 216 -4.87 -2.87 -7.91
N MET A 217 -4.76 -4.04 -8.56
CA MET A 217 -3.55 -4.49 -9.27
C MET A 217 -3.10 -3.61 -10.44
N SER A 218 -4.04 -2.85 -10.99
CA SER A 218 -3.78 -1.82 -12.00
C SER A 218 -2.87 -0.69 -11.49
N SER A 219 -2.67 -0.55 -10.18
CA SER A 219 -1.77 0.44 -9.60
C SER A 219 -0.40 -0.13 -9.22
N SER A 220 0.68 0.58 -9.62
CA SER A 220 2.04 0.29 -9.15
C SER A 220 2.17 0.38 -7.63
N VAL A 221 1.41 1.24 -6.96
CA VAL A 221 1.39 1.36 -5.49
C VAL A 221 0.91 0.06 -4.87
N CYS A 222 -0.11 -0.57 -5.48
CA CYS A 222 -0.62 -1.85 -5.02
C CYS A 222 0.42 -2.96 -5.17
N ARG A 223 1.15 -2.99 -6.27
CA ARG A 223 2.24 -3.95 -6.46
C ARG A 223 3.32 -3.72 -5.41
N LEU A 224 3.81 -2.48 -5.30
CA LEU A 224 4.87 -2.11 -4.36
C LEU A 224 4.49 -2.32 -2.89
N SER A 225 3.21 -2.29 -2.54
CA SER A 225 2.80 -2.59 -1.17
C SER A 225 3.04 -4.03 -0.76
N ALA A 226 2.96 -4.99 -1.68
CA ALA A 226 3.38 -6.36 -1.40
C ALA A 226 4.86 -6.40 -0.99
N VAL A 227 5.73 -5.68 -1.72
CA VAL A 227 7.16 -5.59 -1.38
C VAL A 227 7.39 -4.97 0.00
N GLY A 228 6.66 -3.91 0.34
CA GLY A 228 6.76 -3.27 1.65
C GLY A 228 6.27 -4.15 2.81
N LEU A 229 5.17 -4.89 2.61
CA LEU A 229 4.64 -5.84 3.59
C LEU A 229 5.58 -7.03 3.81
N GLY A 230 6.33 -7.42 2.79
CA GLY A 230 7.20 -8.59 2.80
C GLY A 230 6.47 -9.86 2.32
N TRP A 231 7.25 -10.88 1.94
CA TRP A 231 6.77 -12.07 1.25
C TRP A 231 5.68 -12.82 2.02
N GLU A 232 6.00 -13.23 3.25
CA GLU A 232 5.10 -14.04 4.09
C GLU A 232 3.80 -13.32 4.43
N ARG A 233 3.86 -12.01 4.71
CA ARG A 233 2.66 -11.23 4.99
C ARG A 233 1.85 -11.02 3.71
N SER A 234 2.50 -10.79 2.58
CA SER A 234 1.78 -10.53 1.32
C SER A 234 1.06 -11.77 0.79
N PHE A 235 1.69 -12.93 0.89
CA PHE A 235 1.20 -14.14 0.22
C PHE A 235 0.79 -15.27 1.18
N GLY A 236 0.93 -15.04 2.49
CA GLY A 236 0.72 -16.08 3.50
C GLY A 236 1.72 -17.22 3.35
N LYS A 237 1.35 -18.40 3.85
CA LYS A 237 2.14 -19.62 3.69
C LYS A 237 1.98 -20.20 2.29
N VAL A 238 2.78 -19.67 1.34
CA VAL A 238 2.82 -20.15 -0.04
C VAL A 238 3.23 -21.61 -0.08
N ASP A 239 2.46 -22.46 -0.77
CA ASP A 239 2.77 -23.89 -0.89
C ASP A 239 3.88 -24.17 -1.92
N GLU A 240 4.28 -25.44 -2.05
CA GLU A 240 5.31 -25.85 -3.01
C GLU A 240 4.93 -25.53 -4.47
N MET A 241 3.63 -25.53 -4.75
CA MET A 241 3.07 -25.20 -6.06
C MET A 241 2.91 -23.69 -6.28
N GLY A 242 3.26 -22.86 -5.31
CA GLY A 242 3.18 -21.41 -5.41
C GLY A 242 1.75 -20.87 -5.33
N TYR A 243 0.82 -21.63 -4.76
CA TYR A 243 -0.51 -21.10 -4.44
C TYR A 243 -0.44 -20.26 -3.17
N ILE A 244 -1.04 -19.07 -3.25
CA ILE A 244 -1.14 -18.11 -2.15
C ILE A 244 -2.10 -18.69 -1.09
N ASP A 245 -1.75 -18.50 0.18
CA ASP A 245 -2.69 -18.79 1.26
C ASP A 245 -3.68 -17.63 1.40
N GLU A 246 -4.82 -17.78 0.73
CA GLU A 246 -5.95 -16.84 0.77
C GLU A 246 -6.47 -16.53 2.17
N LYS A 247 -6.18 -17.40 3.16
CA LYS A 247 -6.57 -17.17 4.55
C LYS A 247 -5.58 -16.26 5.26
N THR A 248 -4.29 -16.57 5.17
CA THR A 248 -3.28 -15.87 5.97
C THR A 248 -2.63 -14.69 5.26
N ARG A 249 -2.99 -14.39 4.01
CA ARG A 249 -2.45 -13.22 3.30
C ARG A 249 -2.97 -11.90 3.87
N HIS A 250 -2.09 -10.91 3.87
CA HIS A 250 -2.37 -9.54 4.28
C HIS A 250 -2.38 -8.56 3.10
N TRP A 251 -1.96 -8.99 1.90
CA TRP A 251 -2.05 -8.18 0.68
C TRP A 251 -3.24 -8.65 -0.15
N VAL A 252 -4.24 -7.79 -0.26
CA VAL A 252 -5.53 -8.10 -0.87
C VAL A 252 -5.77 -7.20 -2.07
N GLU A 253 -5.81 -7.82 -3.24
CA GLU A 253 -6.14 -7.13 -4.47
C GLU A 253 -7.63 -7.29 -4.81
N VAL A 254 -8.29 -6.18 -5.14
CA VAL A 254 -9.76 -6.13 -5.36
C VAL A 254 -10.14 -6.03 -6.84
N ASP A 255 -9.16 -6.00 -7.74
CA ASP A 255 -9.37 -5.80 -9.19
C ASP A 255 -9.71 -7.13 -9.87
N GLU A 256 -8.87 -8.14 -9.67
CA GLU A 256 -8.98 -9.48 -10.27
C GLU A 256 -9.54 -10.53 -9.29
N LYS A 257 -9.72 -10.19 -8.01
CA LYS A 257 -10.30 -11.04 -6.96
C LYS A 257 -9.65 -12.42 -6.86
N GLY A 258 -8.33 -12.48 -7.03
CA GLY A 258 -7.53 -13.70 -6.99
C GLY A 258 -7.60 -14.55 -8.26
N GLN A 259 -8.26 -14.08 -9.33
CA GLN A 259 -8.37 -14.83 -10.59
C GLN A 259 -7.11 -14.77 -11.45
N VAL A 260 -6.21 -13.82 -11.18
CA VAL A 260 -4.96 -13.65 -11.90
C VAL A 260 -3.82 -13.73 -10.91
N GLU A 261 -2.89 -14.66 -11.15
CA GLU A 261 -1.62 -14.67 -10.43
C GLU A 261 -0.91 -13.33 -10.69
N PRO A 262 -0.50 -12.59 -9.64
CA PRO A 262 0.10 -11.29 -9.81
C PRO A 262 1.41 -11.44 -10.58
N VAL A 263 1.39 -11.25 -11.90
CA VAL A 263 2.61 -11.21 -12.70
C VAL A 263 3.34 -9.94 -12.31
N TRP A 264 4.40 -10.07 -11.51
CA TRP A 264 5.24 -8.95 -11.13
C TRP A 264 5.98 -8.42 -12.36
N GLN A 265 5.36 -7.47 -13.05
CA GLN A 265 6.04 -6.63 -14.02
C GLN A 265 6.77 -5.54 -13.21
N ALA A 266 8.08 -5.69 -13.06
CA ALA A 266 8.91 -4.92 -12.14
C ALA A 266 8.63 -3.41 -12.18
N PHE A 267 8.45 -2.86 -13.38
CA PHE A 267 7.99 -1.50 -13.60
C PHE A 267 7.12 -1.48 -14.86
N GLN A 268 6.01 -0.75 -14.83
CA GLN A 268 5.38 -0.29 -16.06
C GLN A 268 6.15 0.95 -16.51
N LEU A 269 7.00 0.77 -17.53
CA LEU A 269 7.63 1.86 -18.24
C LEU A 269 6.69 2.23 -19.41
N PHE A 270 5.90 3.29 -19.17
CA PHE A 270 5.02 3.98 -20.13
C PHE A 270 3.78 3.20 -20.56
#